data_AF-A0AAU1ALJ6-F1
#
_entry.id   AF-A0AAU1ALJ6-F1
#
_cell.length_a   1.000
_cell.length_b   1.000
_cell.length_c   1.000
_cell.angle_alpha   90.00
_cell.angle_beta   90.00
_cell.angle_gamma   90.00
#
_symmetry.space_group_name_H-M   'P 1'
#
loop_
_entity.id
_entity.type
_entity.pdbx_description
1 polymer ?
#
loop_
_entity_poly.entity_id
_entity_poly.type
_entity_poly.pdbx_seq_one_letter_code
_entity_poly.pdbx_strand_id
1 'polypeptide(L)'
;MIVVDACTRDGRGGSLIALSDPVAPASSAIIAALGLTPSDIVADDLRVASPGTPRLLVRVRERRTLSALRPDLARLAAECRRLGYLGCFAYVLDTSRHSDIEVHQGDALGRPSAVLATATQTRDGIVARVGGLVHHPRAQPTVSRTA
;
A
#
# COMPACT_ATOMS: atom_id res chain seq x y z
N MET A 1 -4.32 5.91 7.15
CA MET A 1 -2.98 6.50 7.27
C MET A 1 -1.96 5.42 6.91
N ILE A 2 -1.59 5.34 5.63
CA ILE A 2 -0.81 4.19 5.12
C ILE A 2 0.68 4.52 5.33
N VAL A 3 1.34 3.82 6.27
CA VAL A 3 2.80 3.74 6.36
C VAL A 3 3.20 2.41 5.72
N VAL A 4 3.82 2.46 4.54
CA VAL A 4 4.41 1.28 3.87
C VAL A 4 5.92 1.45 3.92
N ASP A 5 6.59 0.57 4.64
CA ASP A 5 8.04 0.38 4.51
C ASP A 5 8.28 -0.69 3.43
N ALA A 6 9.15 -0.41 2.48
CA ALA A 6 9.39 -1.28 1.32
C ALA A 6 10.86 -1.70 1.32
N CYS A 7 11.14 -2.90 1.84
CA CYS A 7 12.43 -3.55 1.71
C CYS A 7 12.44 -4.53 0.52
N THR A 8 13.44 -4.42 -0.36
CA THR A 8 13.70 -5.31 -1.49
C THR A 8 14.59 -6.49 -1.11
N ARG A 9 14.27 -7.72 -1.55
CA ARG A 9 15.29 -8.75 -1.80
C ARG A 9 14.82 -9.93 -2.66
N ASP A 10 15.74 -10.42 -3.48
CA ASP A 10 15.69 -11.67 -4.24
C ASP A 10 15.77 -12.92 -3.35
N GLY A 11 14.98 -13.95 -3.65
CA GLY A 11 15.28 -15.35 -3.30
C GLY A 11 14.27 -16.13 -2.44
N ARG A 12 13.47 -16.97 -3.12
CA ARG A 12 12.88 -18.28 -2.73
C ARG A 12 12.14 -18.44 -1.38
N GLY A 13 10.81 -18.33 -1.44
CA GLY A 13 9.90 -18.95 -0.44
C GLY A 13 8.49 -18.33 -0.34
N GLY A 14 8.30 -17.12 -0.86
CA GLY A 14 7.00 -16.47 -1.06
C GLY A 14 6.89 -15.96 -2.50
N SER A 15 5.70 -15.55 -2.95
CA SER A 15 5.55 -14.89 -4.26
C SER A 15 6.50 -13.70 -4.31
N LEU A 16 7.43 -13.72 -5.26
CA LEU A 16 8.45 -12.68 -5.44
C LEU A 16 7.75 -11.35 -5.71
N ILE A 17 8.04 -10.33 -4.91
CA ILE A 17 7.66 -8.96 -5.23
C ILE A 17 8.82 -8.33 -5.99
N ALA A 18 8.69 -8.23 -7.31
CA ALA A 18 9.64 -7.46 -8.10
C ALA A 18 9.42 -5.97 -7.81
N LEU A 19 10.48 -5.24 -7.44
CA LEU A 19 10.49 -3.79 -7.48
C LEU A 19 11.22 -3.33 -8.74
N SER A 20 10.57 -2.48 -9.52
CA SER A 20 11.17 -1.88 -10.71
C SER A 20 10.91 -0.39 -10.76
N ASP A 21 11.70 0.29 -11.60
CA ASP A 21 11.48 1.69 -11.87
C ASP A 21 10.21 1.89 -12.70
N PRO A 22 9.46 2.96 -12.45
CA PRO A 22 8.30 3.34 -13.23
C PRO A 22 8.73 3.89 -14.59
N VAL A 23 7.86 3.77 -15.58
CA VAL A 23 8.05 4.45 -16.87
C VAL A 23 7.77 5.95 -16.66
N ALA A 24 8.84 6.77 -16.65
CA ALA A 24 8.83 8.17 -16.18
C ALA A 24 7.72 9.09 -16.77
N PRO A 25 7.51 9.20 -18.10
CA PRO A 25 6.45 10.07 -18.63
C PRO A 25 5.05 9.54 -18.29
N ALA A 26 4.89 8.22 -18.16
CA ALA A 26 3.63 7.58 -17.86
C ALA A 26 3.19 7.78 -16.39
N SER A 27 4.12 7.75 -15.44
CA SER A 27 3.77 7.91 -14.03
C SER A 27 3.45 9.36 -13.63
N SER A 28 3.87 10.34 -14.42
CA SER A 28 3.45 11.74 -14.24
C SER A 28 1.94 11.94 -14.33
N ALA A 29 1.26 11.16 -15.19
CA ALA A 29 -0.19 11.22 -15.34
C ALA A 29 -0.93 10.66 -14.11
N ILE A 30 -0.39 9.60 -13.49
CA ILE A 30 -0.91 9.06 -12.23
C ILE A 30 -0.71 10.06 -11.09
N ILE A 31 0.46 10.70 -11.01
CA ILE A 31 0.76 11.74 -10.02
C ILE A 31 -0.24 12.89 -10.13
N ALA A 32 -0.49 13.39 -11.34
CA ALA A 32 -1.48 14.43 -11.57
C ALA A 32 -2.91 13.98 -11.23
N ALA A 33 -3.27 12.73 -11.53
CA ALA A 33 -4.58 12.16 -11.19
C ALA A 33 -4.80 12.00 -9.67
N LEU A 34 -3.72 11.86 -8.89
CA LEU A 34 -3.77 11.93 -7.43
C LEU A 34 -3.98 13.35 -6.90
N GLY A 35 -3.87 14.38 -7.76
CA GLY A 35 -3.88 15.78 -7.34
C GLY A 35 -2.54 16.22 -6.73
N LEU A 36 -1.46 15.52 -7.06
CA LEU A 36 -0.10 15.79 -6.59
C LEU A 36 0.73 16.46 -7.68
N THR A 37 1.73 17.21 -7.24
CA THR A 37 2.81 17.76 -8.07
C THR A 37 4.10 16.98 -7.83
N PRO A 38 5.12 17.09 -8.72
CA PRO A 38 6.43 16.50 -8.47
C PRO A 38 7.09 17.01 -7.16
N SER A 39 6.78 18.24 -6.74
CA SER A 39 7.22 18.80 -5.46
C SER A 39 6.54 18.19 -4.23
N ASP A 40 5.49 17.38 -4.40
CA ASP A 40 4.88 16.63 -3.30
C ASP A 40 5.49 15.24 -3.10
N ILE A 41 6.29 14.76 -4.06
CA ILE A 41 6.79 13.37 -4.12
C ILE A 41 8.30 13.31 -3.97
N VAL A 42 8.79 12.41 -3.12
CA VAL A 42 10.22 12.13 -3.02
C VAL A 42 10.69 11.51 -4.35
N ALA A 43 11.51 12.26 -5.11
CA ALA A 43 11.75 12.01 -6.54
C ALA A 43 12.29 10.60 -6.86
N ASP A 44 13.06 10.01 -5.95
CA ASP A 44 13.68 8.68 -6.12
C ASP A 44 12.85 7.50 -5.55
N ASP A 45 11.68 7.79 -4.95
CA ASP A 45 10.86 6.79 -4.24
C ASP A 45 9.54 6.47 -4.96
N LEU A 46 9.52 6.63 -6.28
CA LEU A 46 8.42 6.14 -7.11
C LEU A 46 8.78 4.73 -7.59
N ARG A 47 8.06 3.70 -7.14
CA ARG A 47 8.41 2.29 -7.42
C ARG A 47 7.21 1.49 -7.89
N VAL A 48 7.42 0.55 -8.80
CA VAL A 48 6.40 -0.45 -9.17
C VAL A 48 6.64 -1.70 -8.32
N ALA A 49 5.60 -2.22 -7.67
CA ALA A 49 5.64 -3.46 -6.90
C ALA A 49 4.62 -4.47 -7.44
N SER A 50 5.03 -5.73 -7.66
CA SER A 50 4.12 -6.77 -8.20
C SER A 50 4.34 -8.17 -7.59
N PRO A 51 3.32 -8.77 -6.95
CA PRO A 51 3.21 -10.22 -6.73
C PRO A 51 2.52 -10.98 -7.89
N GLY A 52 2.15 -10.29 -8.98
CA GLY A 52 1.36 -10.85 -10.07
C GLY A 52 0.56 -9.79 -10.84
N THR A 53 0.03 -8.78 -10.14
CA THR A 53 -0.51 -7.56 -10.76
C THR A 53 0.16 -6.31 -10.16
N PRO A 54 0.83 -5.48 -10.97
CA PRO A 54 1.66 -4.40 -10.46
C PRO A 54 0.82 -3.25 -9.88
N ARG A 55 1.37 -2.63 -8.83
CA ARG A 55 0.85 -1.39 -8.24
C ARG A 55 1.98 -0.38 -8.14
N LEU A 56 1.66 0.90 -8.35
CA LEU A 56 2.61 2.00 -8.17
C LEU A 56 2.67 2.43 -6.70
N LEU A 57 3.84 2.47 -6.10
CA LEU A 57 4.12 3.03 -4.78
C LEU A 57 4.58 4.48 -4.97
N VAL A 58 3.88 5.42 -4.33
CA VAL A 58 4.10 6.87 -4.43
C VAL A 58 4.42 7.42 -3.05
N ARG A 59 5.69 7.70 -2.77
CA ARG A 59 6.09 8.32 -1.51
C ARG A 59 5.82 9.83 -1.53
N VAL A 60 4.87 10.25 -0.71
CA VAL A 60 4.56 11.67 -0.47
C VAL A 60 5.53 12.22 0.58
N ARG A 61 5.99 13.46 0.42
CA ARG A 61 6.90 14.13 1.35
C ARG A 61 6.25 14.41 2.70
N GLU A 62 5.03 14.93 2.69
CA GLU A 62 4.35 15.45 3.88
C GLU A 62 3.06 14.69 4.19
N ARG A 63 2.87 14.38 5.49
CA ARG A 63 1.65 13.71 5.97
C ARG A 63 0.38 14.53 5.74
N ARG A 64 0.45 15.87 5.83
CA ARG A 64 -0.71 16.73 5.55
C ARG A 64 -1.16 16.60 4.09
N THR A 65 -0.22 16.49 3.16
CA THR A 65 -0.51 16.35 1.72
C THR A 65 -1.21 15.01 1.46
N LEU A 66 -0.71 13.93 2.07
CA LEU A 66 -1.36 12.62 2.00
C LEU A 66 -2.79 12.66 2.57
N SER A 67 -3.01 13.30 3.72
CA SER A 67 -4.32 13.43 4.34
C SER A 67 -5.29 14.32 3.57
N ALA A 68 -4.78 15.28 2.79
CA ALA A 68 -5.57 16.20 1.98
C ALA A 68 -5.83 15.72 0.54
N LEU A 69 -5.32 14.53 0.16
CA LEU A 69 -5.46 13.98 -1.19
C LEU A 69 -6.92 13.99 -1.66
N ARG A 70 -7.13 14.51 -2.87
CA ARG A 70 -8.40 14.45 -3.60
C ARG A 70 -8.15 13.88 -4.99
N PRO A 71 -8.03 12.53 -5.10
CA PRO A 71 -7.78 11.91 -6.39
C PRO A 71 -8.99 12.07 -7.31
N ASP A 72 -8.73 12.36 -8.59
CA ASP A 72 -9.69 12.10 -9.65
C ASP A 72 -9.74 10.59 -9.90
N LEU A 73 -10.67 9.90 -9.24
CA LEU A 73 -10.75 8.44 -9.25
C LEU A 73 -11.00 7.87 -10.65
N ALA A 74 -11.75 8.58 -11.49
CA ALA A 74 -12.04 8.15 -12.86
C ALA A 74 -10.79 8.22 -13.73
N ARG A 75 -10.08 9.35 -13.67
CA ARG A 75 -8.81 9.53 -14.37
C ARG A 75 -7.73 8.58 -13.84
N LEU A 76 -7.64 8.40 -12.53
CA LEU A 76 -6.68 7.48 -11.91
C LEU A 76 -6.90 6.04 -12.40
N ALA A 77 -8.16 5.57 -12.44
CA ALA A 77 -8.50 4.24 -12.94
C ALA A 77 -8.21 4.09 -14.44
N ALA A 78 -8.37 5.15 -15.25
CA ALA A 78 -8.01 5.12 -16.66
C ALA A 78 -6.49 5.02 -16.88
N GLU A 79 -5.71 5.84 -16.17
CA GLU A 79 -4.24 5.83 -16.27
C GLU A 79 -3.63 4.54 -15.75
N CYS A 80 -4.10 4.01 -14.61
CA CYS A 80 -3.63 2.71 -14.10
C CYS A 80 -3.90 1.59 -15.11
N ARG A 81 -5.12 1.52 -15.70
CA ARG A 81 -5.43 0.52 -16.74
C ARG A 81 -4.55 0.66 -17.97
N ARG A 82 -4.31 1.89 -18.45
CA ARG A 82 -3.44 2.16 -19.60
C ARG A 82 -2.01 1.67 -19.36
N LEU A 83 -1.55 1.69 -18.11
CA LEU A 83 -0.19 1.30 -17.71
C LEU A 83 -0.09 -0.13 -17.16
N GLY A 84 -1.19 -0.89 -17.18
CA GLY A 84 -1.23 -2.26 -16.66
C GLY A 84 -1.15 -2.37 -15.15
N TYR A 85 -1.36 -1.27 -14.41
CA TYR A 85 -1.38 -1.26 -12.96
C TYR A 85 -2.78 -1.56 -12.42
N LEU A 86 -2.85 -2.33 -11.33
CA LEU A 86 -4.09 -2.52 -10.57
C LEU A 86 -4.51 -1.25 -9.83
N GLY A 87 -3.55 -0.36 -9.56
CA GLY A 87 -3.76 0.88 -8.84
C GLY A 87 -2.44 1.45 -8.32
N CYS A 88 -2.54 2.36 -7.36
CA CYS A 88 -1.39 2.92 -6.67
C CYS A 88 -1.62 3.02 -5.16
N PHE A 89 -0.53 3.07 -4.40
CA PHE A 89 -0.51 3.40 -2.99
C PHE A 89 0.28 4.68 -2.78
N ALA A 90 -0.39 5.73 -2.32
CA ALA A 90 0.27 6.92 -1.80
C ALA A 90 0.55 6.71 -0.30
N TYR A 91 1.78 6.97 0.12
CA TYR A 91 2.19 6.72 1.51
C TYR A 91 3.18 7.78 1.99
N VAL A 92 3.31 7.88 3.31
CA VAL A 92 4.43 8.57 3.98
C VAL A 92 5.18 7.54 4.80
N LEU A 93 6.50 7.71 4.93
CA LEU A 93 7.31 6.85 5.78
C LEU A 93 7.54 7.55 7.11
N ASP A 94 7.15 6.91 8.21
CA ASP A 94 7.50 7.31 9.57
C ASP A 94 8.55 6.34 10.09
N THR A 95 9.81 6.76 10.12
CA THR A 95 10.95 5.93 10.53
C THR A 95 11.25 6.04 12.04
N SER A 96 10.36 6.67 12.82
CA SER A 96 10.58 6.87 14.26
C SER A 96 10.33 5.63 15.12
N ARG A 97 9.82 4.54 14.53
CA ARG A 97 9.51 3.26 15.19
C ARG A 97 10.29 2.12 14.51
N HIS A 98 10.56 1.06 15.28
CA HIS A 98 11.32 -0.13 14.88
C HIS A 98 10.78 -0.81 13.60
N SER A 99 11.50 -1.83 13.10
CA SER A 99 11.32 -2.60 11.85
C SER A 99 9.97 -3.32 11.63
N ASP A 100 8.91 -2.88 12.30
CA ASP A 100 7.53 -3.31 12.13
C ASP A 100 6.77 -2.25 11.33
N ILE A 101 6.02 -2.70 10.33
CA ILE A 101 5.27 -1.88 9.38
C ILE A 101 3.80 -1.93 9.78
N GLU A 102 3.22 -0.78 10.10
CA GLU A 102 1.77 -0.69 10.33
C GLU A 102 1.10 0.13 9.22
N VAL A 103 0.28 -0.55 8.43
CA VAL A 103 -0.48 0.06 7.34
C VAL A 103 -1.89 0.36 7.82
N HIS A 104 -2.26 1.63 7.97
CA HIS A 104 -3.66 1.99 8.19
C HIS A 104 -4.34 2.44 6.88
N GLN A 105 -5.45 1.82 6.52
CA GLN A 105 -6.20 2.09 5.30
C GLN A 105 -7.67 2.35 5.57
N GLY A 106 -8.33 3.05 4.64
CA GLY A 106 -9.78 3.25 4.67
C GLY A 106 -10.31 4.35 5.59
N ASP A 107 -9.45 5.08 6.32
CA ASP A 107 -9.85 6.21 7.18
C ASP A 107 -10.67 7.26 6.42
N ALA A 108 -10.22 7.66 5.23
CA ALA A 108 -10.91 8.64 4.39
C ALA A 108 -12.28 8.15 3.89
N LEU A 109 -12.52 6.83 3.92
CA LEU A 109 -13.79 6.20 3.55
C LEU A 109 -14.65 5.83 4.77
N GLY A 110 -14.24 6.23 5.99
CA GLY A 110 -14.92 5.86 7.24
C GLY A 110 -14.86 4.35 7.55
N ARG A 111 -13.92 3.63 6.94
CA ARG A 111 -13.73 2.18 7.09
C ARG A 111 -12.29 1.88 7.53
N PRO A 112 -11.91 2.27 8.74
CA PRO A 112 -10.54 2.08 9.21
C PRO A 112 -10.19 0.60 9.26
N SER A 113 -9.01 0.28 8.74
CA SER A 113 -8.41 -1.05 8.78
C SER A 113 -6.92 -0.89 9.03
N ALA A 114 -6.35 -1.79 9.84
CA ALA A 114 -4.93 -1.86 10.09
C ALA A 114 -4.39 -3.22 9.63
N VAL A 115 -3.23 -3.19 8.96
CA VAL A 115 -2.45 -4.36 8.60
C VAL A 115 -1.09 -4.21 9.26
N LEU A 116 -0.70 -5.21 10.03
CA LEU A 116 0.62 -5.33 10.61
C LEU A 116 1.46 -6.18 9.67
N ALA A 117 2.60 -5.65 9.26
CA ALA A 117 3.58 -6.39 8.52
C ALA A 117 4.94 -6.29 9.19
N THR A 118 5.71 -7.37 9.15
CA THR A 118 7.11 -7.35 9.56
C THR A 118 7.94 -7.89 8.42
N ALA A 119 9.14 -7.34 8.24
CA ALA A 119 10.09 -7.84 7.26
C ALA A 119 11.40 -8.16 7.99
N THR A 120 11.84 -9.40 7.93
CA THR A 120 13.13 -9.80 8.51
C THR A 120 14.04 -10.27 7.39
N GLN A 121 15.22 -9.68 7.32
CA GLN A 121 16.27 -10.16 6.43
C GLN A 121 16.85 -11.45 7.01
N THR A 122 16.79 -12.52 6.23
CA THR A 122 17.41 -13.81 6.53
C THR A 122 18.59 -14.04 5.58
N ARG A 123 19.30 -15.16 5.78
CA ARG A 123 20.36 -15.57 4.85
C ARG A 123 19.81 -15.94 3.47
N ASP A 124 18.56 -16.40 3.40
CA ASP A 124 17.93 -16.90 2.18
C ASP A 124 17.10 -15.84 1.44
N GLY A 125 16.81 -14.69 2.07
CA GLY A 125 15.98 -13.65 1.45
C GLY A 125 15.42 -12.66 2.47
N ILE A 126 14.33 -11.98 2.13
CA ILE A 126 13.47 -11.28 3.11
C ILE A 126 12.25 -12.15 3.36
N VAL A 127 11.98 -12.42 4.64
CA VAL A 127 10.72 -13.02 5.06
C VAL A 127 9.80 -11.90 5.52
N ALA A 128 8.73 -11.66 4.76
CA ALA A 128 7.66 -10.76 5.16
C ALA A 128 6.54 -11.56 5.82
N ARG A 129 6.05 -11.10 6.97
CA ARG A 129 4.84 -11.62 7.63
C ARG A 129 3.79 -10.54 7.61
N VAL A 130 2.56 -10.87 7.25
CA VAL A 130 1.44 -9.93 7.20
C VAL A 130 0.27 -10.49 8.01
N GLY A 131 -0.34 -9.66 8.84
CA GLY A 131 -1.48 -10.01 9.67
C GLY A 131 -2.31 -8.79 10.04
N GLY A 132 -3.40 -9.01 10.78
CA GLY A 132 -4.27 -7.95 11.24
C GLY A 132 -5.33 -8.49 12.19
N LEU A 133 -5.93 -7.61 12.97
CA LEU A 133 -7.04 -7.96 13.84
C LEU A 133 -8.33 -8.07 13.01
N VAL A 134 -9.10 -9.14 13.23
CA VAL A 134 -10.40 -9.33 12.61
C VAL A 134 -11.46 -9.39 13.71
N HIS A 135 -12.46 -8.52 13.61
CA HIS A 135 -13.65 -8.61 14.45
C HIS A 135 -14.64 -9.61 13.85
N HIS A 136 -14.75 -10.78 14.45
CA HIS A 136 -15.81 -11.75 14.12
C HIS A 136 -16.95 -11.62 15.15
N PRO A 137 -18.21 -11.39 14.75
CA PRO A 137 -19.33 -11.45 15.68
C PRO A 137 -19.38 -12.87 16.30
N ARG A 138 -19.43 -12.99 17.63
CA ARG A 138 -19.70 -14.30 18.24
C ARG A 138 -21.04 -14.79 17.74
N ALA A 139 -21.10 -16.02 17.21
CA ALA A 139 -22.36 -16.67 16.90
C ALA A 139 -23.21 -16.71 18.19
N GLN A 140 -24.45 -16.22 18.11
CA GLN A 140 -25.40 -16.41 19.22
C GLN A 140 -25.71 -17.91 19.32
N PRO A 141 -25.60 -18.54 20.51
CA PRO A 141 -26.02 -19.91 20.66
C PRO A 141 -27.51 -20.01 20.34
N THR A 142 -27.86 -20.83 19.35
CA THR A 142 -29.24 -21.12 18.98
C THR A 142 -29.91 -21.85 20.14
N VAL A 143 -30.71 -21.14 20.93
CA VAL A 143 -31.55 -21.78 21.96
C VAL A 143 -32.71 -22.45 21.23
N SER A 144 -32.60 -23.75 21.00
CA SER A 144 -33.76 -24.57 20.63
C SER A 144 -34.74 -24.58 21.81
N ARG A 145 -35.87 -23.89 21.64
CA ARG A 145 -37.03 -24.08 22.51
C ARG A 145 -37.66 -25.43 22.17
N THR A 146 -37.48 -26.42 23.03
CA THR A 146 -38.27 -27.65 23.01
C THR A 146 -39.72 -27.29 23.34
N ALA A 147 -40.65 -27.76 22.51
CA ALA A 147 -42.09 -27.67 22.71
C ALA A 147 -42.58 -28.72 23.70
#